data_AF-A0A183FND8-F1
#
_entry.id   AF-A0A183FND8-F1
#
_cell.length_a   1.000
_cell.length_b   1.000
_cell.length_c   1.000
_cell.angle_alpha   90.00
_cell.angle_beta   90.00
_cell.angle_gamma   90.00
#
_symmetry.space_group_name_H-M   'P 1'
#
loop_
_entity.id
_entity.type
_entity.pdbx_description
1 polymer ?
#
loop_
_entity_poly.entity_id
_entity_poly.type
_entity_poly.pdbx_seq_one_letter_code
_entity_poly.pdbx_strand_id
1 'polypeptide(L)'
;MDQGRIRTFVYYEWLLGNDTGTAVANICRACKEDAVSQRTVRRWFNRFESGDTSLEDREHSGRPSTVDDDDVRRCIKEKPEATTRELSTTLGCSKSTIHNRLNLLGYHKVLARWIPHRLTDANKQSRVAQRGEGEDPAEVDDARL
;
A
#
# COMPACT_ATOMS: atom_id res chain seq x y z
N MET A 1 5.72 27.21 -10.19
CA MET A 1 5.24 27.50 -8.82
C MET A 1 4.52 26.26 -8.33
N ASP A 2 4.77 25.79 -7.12
CA ASP A 2 4.03 24.62 -6.62
C ASP A 2 2.58 24.99 -6.29
N GLN A 3 1.70 23.99 -6.38
CA GLN A 3 0.26 24.17 -6.18
C GLN A 3 -0.12 24.41 -4.72
N GLY A 4 0.73 24.00 -3.77
CA GLY A 4 0.54 24.22 -2.33
C GLY A 4 0.65 25.70 -1.96
N ARG A 5 1.65 26.41 -2.49
CA ARG A 5 1.88 27.84 -2.24
C ARG A 5 0.71 28.70 -2.71
N ILE A 6 0.11 28.36 -3.85
CA ILE A 6 -1.08 29.08 -4.35
C ILE A 6 -2.24 28.93 -3.38
N ARG A 7 -2.47 27.75 -2.81
CA ARG A 7 -3.55 27.52 -1.83
C ARG A 7 -3.34 28.34 -0.55
N THR A 8 -2.10 28.47 -0.09
CA THR A 8 -1.76 29.33 1.05
C THR A 8 -2.14 30.78 0.79
N PHE A 9 -1.83 31.32 -0.39
CA PHE A 9 -2.23 32.69 -0.74
C PHE A 9 -3.75 32.84 -0.84
N VAL A 10 -4.44 31.86 -1.43
CA VAL A 10 -5.91 31.87 -1.49
C VAL A 10 -6.53 31.85 -0.09
N TYR A 11 -5.98 31.06 0.84
CA TYR A 11 -6.42 31.04 2.23
C TYR A 11 -6.16 32.36 2.95
N TYR A 12 -5.00 32.97 2.72
CA TYR A 12 -4.66 34.28 3.26
C TYR A 12 -5.64 35.37 2.78
N GLU A 13 -5.93 35.43 1.48
CA GLU A 13 -6.90 36.39 0.93
C GLU A 13 -8.32 36.18 1.48
N TRP A 14 -8.70 34.92 1.73
CA TRP A 14 -9.97 34.60 2.39
C TRP A 14 -10.02 35.12 3.83
N LEU A 15 -8.92 34.96 4.61
CA LEU A 15 -8.83 35.51 5.98
C LEU A 15 -8.90 37.04 6.01
N LEU A 16 -8.43 37.72 4.96
CA LEU A 16 -8.56 39.16 4.82
C LEU A 16 -9.99 39.62 4.49
N GLY A 17 -10.90 38.70 4.17
CA GLY A 17 -12.28 39.01 3.77
C GLY A 17 -12.40 39.64 2.39
N ASN A 18 -11.38 39.47 1.53
CA ASN A 18 -11.43 39.96 0.15
C ASN A 18 -12.41 39.14 -0.68
N ASP A 19 -13.05 39.76 -1.67
CA ASP A 19 -13.85 39.02 -2.64
C ASP A 19 -12.96 38.24 -3.63
N THR A 20 -13.57 37.29 -4.34
CA THR A 20 -12.85 36.41 -5.27
C THR A 20 -12.10 37.18 -6.37
N GLY A 21 -12.65 38.28 -6.89
CA GLY A 21 -12.02 39.08 -7.95
C GLY A 21 -10.76 39.78 -7.45
N THR A 22 -10.87 40.44 -6.29
CA THR A 22 -9.74 41.10 -5.62
C THR A 22 -8.64 40.10 -5.26
N ALA A 23 -9.01 38.94 -4.71
CA ALA A 23 -8.06 37.88 -4.39
C ALA A 23 -7.30 37.37 -5.62
N VAL A 24 -7.97 37.14 -6.76
CA VAL A 24 -7.31 36.73 -8.00
C VAL A 24 -6.31 37.79 -8.47
N ALA A 25 -6.71 39.06 -8.48
CA ALA A 25 -5.84 40.15 -8.90
C ALA A 25 -4.60 40.26 -8.00
N ASN A 26 -4.78 40.19 -6.69
CA ASN A 26 -3.68 40.22 -5.71
C ASN A 26 -2.72 39.05 -5.90
N ILE A 27 -3.25 37.83 -6.04
CA ILE A 27 -2.41 36.64 -6.19
C ILE A 27 -1.67 36.66 -7.53
N CYS A 28 -2.35 36.98 -8.64
CA CYS A 28 -1.70 37.08 -9.95
C CYS A 28 -0.64 38.19 -9.97
N ARG A 29 -0.87 39.31 -9.29
CA ARG A 29 0.13 40.38 -9.13
C ARG A 29 1.34 39.93 -8.33
N ALA A 30 1.15 39.20 -7.23
CA ALA A 30 2.23 38.77 -6.34
C ALA A 30 3.03 37.57 -6.88
N CYS A 31 2.37 36.69 -7.64
CA CYS A 31 2.93 35.41 -8.07
C CYS A 31 3.39 35.45 -9.54
N LYS A 32 2.45 35.65 -10.47
CA LYS A 32 2.63 35.68 -11.92
C LYS A 32 1.25 35.91 -12.57
N GLU A 33 1.22 36.56 -13.72
CA GLU A 33 0.03 36.65 -14.58
C GLU A 33 -0.54 35.25 -14.89
N ASP A 34 -1.83 35.06 -14.61
CA ASP A 34 -2.55 33.78 -14.67
C ASP A 34 -2.08 32.69 -13.69
N ALA A 35 -1.50 33.06 -12.54
CA ALA A 35 -1.15 32.10 -11.49
C ALA A 35 -2.37 31.28 -11.01
N VAL A 36 -3.56 31.88 -11.00
CA VAL A 36 -4.78 31.22 -10.51
C VAL A 36 -6.01 31.77 -11.24
N SER A 37 -6.97 30.88 -11.51
CA SER A 37 -8.26 31.27 -12.09
C SER A 37 -9.27 31.69 -11.01
N GLN A 38 -10.20 32.57 -11.37
CA GLN A 38 -11.33 32.94 -10.50
C GLN A 38 -12.17 31.73 -10.06
N ARG A 39 -12.33 30.73 -10.93
CA ARG A 39 -13.00 29.47 -10.60
C ARG A 39 -12.28 28.72 -9.48
N THR A 40 -10.94 28.71 -9.51
CA THR A 40 -10.11 28.07 -8.48
C THR A 40 -10.28 28.78 -7.14
N VAL A 41 -10.16 30.11 -7.10
CA VAL A 41 -10.34 30.89 -5.85
C VAL A 41 -11.72 30.68 -5.26
N ARG A 42 -12.78 30.78 -6.08
CA ARG A 42 -14.16 30.57 -5.62
C ARG A 42 -14.37 29.18 -5.04
N ARG A 43 -13.81 28.14 -5.66
CA ARG A 43 -13.90 26.76 -5.14
C ARG A 43 -13.25 26.65 -3.76
N TRP A 44 -12.10 27.28 -3.55
CA TRP A 44 -11.39 27.29 -2.28
C TRP A 44 -12.11 28.13 -1.22
N PHE A 45 -12.64 29.30 -1.56
CA PHE A 45 -13.43 30.12 -0.64
C PHE A 45 -14.66 29.36 -0.14
N ASN A 46 -15.43 28.74 -1.05
CA ASN A 46 -16.57 27.91 -0.66
C ASN A 46 -16.16 26.75 0.26
N ARG A 47 -14.97 26.16 0.04
CA ARG A 47 -14.41 25.11 0.91
C ARG A 47 -14.13 25.65 2.31
N PHE A 48 -13.52 26.83 2.41
CA PHE A 48 -13.21 27.48 3.69
C PHE A 48 -14.47 27.94 4.43
N GLU A 49 -15.45 28.48 3.72
CA GLU A 49 -16.76 28.85 4.27
C GLU A 49 -17.51 27.63 4.82
N SER A 50 -17.34 26.45 4.20
CA SER A 50 -17.90 25.19 4.73
C SER A 50 -17.15 24.64 5.95
N GLY A 51 -16.11 25.32 6.43
CA GLY A 51 -15.33 24.96 7.61
C GLY A 51 -14.11 24.07 7.34
N ASP A 52 -13.84 23.70 6.09
CA ASP A 52 -12.68 22.90 5.71
C ASP A 52 -11.51 23.81 5.31
N THR A 53 -10.63 24.11 6.26
CA THR A 53 -9.45 24.97 6.08
C THR A 53 -8.18 24.21 5.67
N SER A 54 -8.27 22.92 5.38
CA SER A 54 -7.11 22.14 4.97
C SER A 54 -6.61 22.55 3.58
N LEU A 55 -5.32 22.89 3.50
CA LEU A 55 -4.63 23.24 2.24
C LEU A 55 -4.17 22.00 1.46
N GLU A 56 -4.28 20.82 2.07
CA GLU A 56 -3.90 19.57 1.43
C GLU A 56 -4.97 19.12 0.44
N ASP A 57 -4.53 18.36 -0.56
CA ASP A 57 -5.47 17.64 -1.41
C ASP A 57 -6.11 16.54 -0.59
N ARG A 58 -7.41 16.34 -0.79
CA ARG A 58 -8.08 15.17 -0.26
C ARG A 58 -7.46 13.92 -0.87
N GLU A 59 -7.52 12.82 -0.14
CA GLU A 59 -7.18 11.52 -0.71
C GLU A 59 -7.97 11.33 -2.00
N HIS A 60 -7.25 11.21 -3.09
CA HIS A 60 -7.84 10.93 -4.38
C HIS A 60 -8.17 9.44 -4.36
N SER A 61 -9.43 9.09 -4.58
CA SER A 61 -9.79 7.74 -4.96
C SER A 61 -9.15 7.49 -6.31
N GLY A 62 -7.92 6.97 -6.32
CA GLY A 62 -7.22 6.62 -7.54
C GLY A 62 -8.04 5.65 -8.38
N ARG A 63 -7.54 5.29 -9.56
CA ARG A 63 -8.21 4.29 -10.39
C ARG A 63 -8.32 2.97 -9.61
N PRO A 64 -9.52 2.41 -9.42
CA PRO A 64 -9.68 1.10 -8.80
C PRO A 64 -8.85 0.06 -9.55
N SER A 65 -8.18 -0.84 -8.82
CA SER A 65 -7.50 -1.98 -9.44
C SER A 65 -8.55 -2.84 -10.16
N THR A 66 -8.24 -3.27 -11.38
CA THR A 66 -9.08 -4.21 -12.14
C THR A 66 -9.14 -5.60 -11.49
N VAL A 67 -8.23 -5.89 -10.55
CA VAL A 67 -8.03 -7.22 -9.96
C VAL A 67 -8.22 -7.16 -8.46
N ASP A 68 -9.08 -8.06 -7.95
CA ASP A 68 -9.33 -8.27 -6.53
C ASP A 68 -8.11 -8.90 -5.84
N ASP A 69 -7.75 -8.37 -4.66
CA ASP A 69 -6.68 -8.94 -3.84
C ASP A 69 -6.98 -10.36 -3.37
N ASP A 70 -8.24 -10.65 -3.06
CA ASP A 70 -8.62 -11.96 -2.51
C ASP A 70 -8.56 -13.05 -3.58
N ASP A 71 -8.85 -12.71 -4.84
CA ASP A 71 -8.66 -13.60 -5.97
C ASP A 71 -7.17 -13.91 -6.20
N VAL A 72 -6.32 -12.88 -6.13
CA VAL A 72 -4.85 -13.07 -6.23
C VAL A 72 -4.34 -13.97 -5.11
N ARG A 73 -4.77 -13.75 -3.87
CA ARG A 73 -4.41 -14.59 -2.71
C ARG A 73 -4.89 -16.03 -2.88
N ARG A 74 -6.09 -16.23 -3.41
CA ARG A 74 -6.65 -17.57 -3.66
C ARG A 74 -5.81 -18.34 -4.69
N CYS A 75 -5.50 -17.72 -5.83
CA CYS A 75 -4.65 -18.36 -6.84
C CYS A 75 -3.25 -18.73 -6.31
N ILE A 76 -2.64 -17.89 -5.47
CA ILE A 76 -1.33 -18.18 -4.86
C ILE A 76 -1.43 -19.33 -3.85
N LYS A 77 -2.50 -19.40 -3.05
CA LYS A 77 -2.71 -20.50 -2.10
C LYS A 77 -2.91 -21.83 -2.81
N GLU A 78 -3.63 -21.83 -3.93
CA GLU A 78 -3.86 -23.04 -4.74
C GLU A 78 -2.57 -23.52 -5.44
N LYS A 79 -1.77 -22.60 -5.97
CA LYS A 79 -0.51 -22.90 -6.66
C LYS A 79 0.60 -21.91 -6.29
N PRO A 80 1.35 -22.16 -5.21
CA PRO A 80 2.40 -21.25 -4.73
C PRO A 80 3.53 -21.02 -5.74
N GLU A 81 3.78 -21.98 -6.63
CA GLU A 81 4.78 -21.91 -7.70
C GLU A 81 4.26 -21.29 -9.01
N ALA A 82 3.01 -20.79 -9.03
CA ALA A 82 2.42 -20.18 -10.21
C ALA A 82 3.25 -19.01 -10.73
N THR A 83 3.43 -18.93 -12.05
CA THR A 83 4.12 -17.80 -12.66
C THR A 83 3.19 -16.59 -12.81
N THR A 84 3.76 -15.39 -12.86
CA THR A 84 3.00 -14.16 -13.14
C THR A 84 2.21 -14.23 -14.45
N ARG A 85 2.70 -15.01 -15.44
CA ARG A 85 2.00 -15.24 -16.71
C ARG A 85 0.77 -16.13 -16.52
N GLU A 86 0.91 -17.22 -15.76
CA GLU A 86 -0.22 -18.11 -15.45
C GLU A 86 -1.30 -17.34 -14.67
N LEU A 87 -0.91 -16.60 -13.63
CA LEU A 87 -1.84 -15.76 -12.85
C LEU A 87 -2.54 -14.71 -13.71
N SER A 88 -1.82 -14.09 -14.65
CA SER A 88 -2.37 -13.11 -15.59
C SER A 88 -3.43 -13.73 -16.50
N THR A 89 -3.18 -14.93 -17.01
CA THR A 89 -4.17 -15.68 -17.81
C THR A 89 -5.38 -16.06 -16.97
N THR A 90 -5.18 -16.58 -15.75
CA THR A 90 -6.27 -17.01 -14.86
C THR A 90 -7.16 -15.86 -14.41
N LEU A 91 -6.56 -14.70 -14.10
CA LEU A 91 -7.28 -13.52 -13.58
C LEU A 91 -7.70 -12.54 -14.69
N GLY A 92 -7.47 -12.89 -15.96
CA GLY A 92 -7.92 -12.08 -17.10
C GLY A 92 -7.35 -10.66 -17.17
N CYS A 93 -6.15 -10.45 -16.64
CA CYS A 93 -5.55 -9.12 -16.54
C CYS A 93 -4.11 -9.12 -17.05
N SER A 94 -3.49 -7.95 -17.15
CA SER A 94 -2.13 -7.86 -17.68
C SER A 94 -1.08 -8.42 -16.70
N LYS A 95 0.02 -8.95 -17.24
CA LYS A 95 1.17 -9.43 -16.43
C LYS A 95 1.71 -8.33 -15.50
N SER A 96 1.75 -7.08 -15.94
CA SER A 96 2.22 -5.95 -15.12
C SER A 96 1.26 -5.65 -13.97
N THR A 97 -0.06 -5.77 -14.18
CA THR A 97 -1.06 -5.65 -13.12
C THR A 97 -0.82 -6.69 -12.03
N ILE A 98 -0.64 -7.97 -12.39
CA ILE A 98 -0.34 -9.03 -11.40
C ILE A 98 0.98 -8.75 -10.70
N HIS A 99 2.03 -8.40 -11.43
CA HIS A 99 3.33 -8.11 -10.81
C HIS A 99 3.25 -6.99 -9.76
N ASN A 100 2.61 -5.87 -10.11
CA ASN A 100 2.43 -4.75 -9.18
C ASN A 100 1.57 -5.14 -7.98
N ARG A 101 0.53 -5.95 -8.19
CA ARG A 101 -0.36 -6.41 -7.13
C ARG A 101 0.35 -7.35 -6.16
N LEU A 102 1.16 -8.28 -6.67
CA LEU A 102 1.99 -9.16 -5.85
C LEU A 102 2.94 -8.34 -4.97
N ASN A 103 3.61 -7.32 -5.53
CA ASN A 103 4.50 -6.44 -4.77
C ASN A 103 3.73 -5.68 -3.67
N LEU A 104 2.53 -5.14 -3.98
CA LEU A 104 1.69 -4.44 -3.01
C LEU A 104 1.22 -5.35 -1.86
N LEU A 105 0.94 -6.61 -2.18
CA LEU A 105 0.56 -7.64 -1.21
C LEU A 105 1.75 -8.22 -0.42
N GLY A 106 2.98 -7.80 -0.73
CA GLY A 106 4.20 -8.27 -0.06
C GLY A 106 4.72 -9.64 -0.54
N TYR A 107 4.19 -10.16 -1.66
CA TYR A 107 4.69 -11.41 -2.24
C TYR A 107 5.99 -11.17 -3.02
N HIS A 108 6.94 -12.06 -2.82
CA HIS A 108 8.19 -12.10 -3.57
C HIS A 108 8.53 -13.55 -3.92
N LYS A 109 9.32 -13.73 -4.99
CA LYS A 109 9.74 -15.07 -5.43
C LYS A 109 10.82 -15.59 -4.49
N VAL A 110 10.58 -16.76 -3.90
CA VAL A 110 11.58 -17.52 -3.13
C VAL A 110 11.93 -18.80 -3.91
N LEU A 111 13.21 -19.17 -3.92
CA LEU A 111 13.64 -20.43 -4.51
C LEU A 111 13.30 -21.59 -3.57
N ALA A 112 12.81 -22.68 -4.13
CA ALA A 112 12.55 -23.89 -3.37
C ALA A 112 13.86 -24.37 -2.70
N ARG A 113 13.76 -24.73 -1.42
CA ARG A 113 14.87 -25.31 -0.68
C ARG A 113 15.13 -26.73 -1.17
N TRP A 114 16.39 -27.06 -1.41
CA TRP A 114 16.77 -28.43 -1.79
C TRP A 114 16.51 -29.41 -0.64
N ILE A 115 15.88 -30.53 -0.96
CA ILE A 115 15.59 -31.61 -0.02
C ILE A 115 16.41 -32.84 -0.45
N PRO A 116 17.29 -33.40 0.41
CA PRO A 116 18.26 -34.42 -0.01
C PRO A 116 17.66 -35.72 -0.55
N HIS A 117 16.51 -36.13 -0.04
CA HIS A 117 15.83 -37.34 -0.46
C HIS A 117 14.34 -37.23 -0.16
N ARG A 118 13.54 -37.97 -0.94
CA ARG A 118 12.11 -38.08 -0.72
C ARG A 118 11.86 -39.01 0.47
N LEU A 119 11.26 -38.49 1.53
CA LEU A 119 10.90 -39.30 2.70
C LEU A 119 9.65 -40.13 2.41
N THR A 120 9.69 -41.41 2.78
CA THR A 120 8.51 -42.27 2.88
C THR A 120 7.70 -41.90 4.11
N ASP A 121 6.43 -42.29 4.17
CA ASP A 121 5.58 -41.97 5.32
C ASP A 121 6.06 -42.68 6.60
N ALA A 122 6.62 -43.89 6.48
CA ALA A 122 7.30 -44.56 7.59
C ALA A 122 8.48 -43.72 8.12
N ASN A 123 9.33 -43.19 7.24
CA ASN A 123 10.46 -42.34 7.65
C ASN A 123 9.99 -41.05 8.33
N LYS A 124 8.84 -40.49 7.92
CA LYS A 124 8.26 -39.32 8.59
C LYS A 124 7.77 -39.66 9.99
N GLN A 125 7.08 -40.79 10.15
CA GLN A 125 6.53 -41.25 11.44
C GLN A 125 7.65 -41.53 12.45
N SER A 126 8.71 -42.25 12.06
CA SER A 126 9.86 -42.51 12.94
C SER A 126 10.56 -41.24 13.41
N ARG A 127 10.67 -40.21 12.55
CA ARG A 127 11.27 -38.91 12.91
C ARG A 127 10.43 -38.12 13.92
N VAL A 128 9.10 -38.21 13.84
CA VAL A 128 8.21 -37.55 14.81
C VAL A 128 8.26 -38.27 16.16
N ALA A 129 8.25 -39.61 16.15
CA ALA A 129 8.32 -40.41 17.37
C ALA A 129 9.62 -40.18 18.17
N GLN A 130 10.78 -40.19 17.49
CA GLN A 130 12.08 -39.93 18.13
C GLN A 130 12.23 -38.53 18.75
N ARG A 131 11.39 -37.57 18.34
CA ARG A 131 11.39 -36.21 18.90
C ARG A 131 10.57 -36.11 20.20
N GLY A 132 9.69 -37.06 20.46
CA GLY A 132 8.87 -37.13 21.67
C GLY A 132 9.52 -37.84 22.86
N GLU A 133 10.70 -38.44 22.69
CA GLU A 133 11.40 -39.25 23.70
C GLU A 133 12.63 -38.54 24.31
N GLY A 134 12.56 -37.22 24.49
CA GLY A 134 13.57 -36.47 25.25
C GLY A 134 13.25 -36.48 26.76
N GLU A 135 14.14 -37.09 27.54
CA GLU A 135 14.14 -37.22 29.00
C GLU A 135 13.88 -35.92 29.78
N ASP A 136 13.12 -36.07 30.87
CA ASP A 136 12.87 -35.06 31.91
C ASP A 136 14.17 -34.80 32.71
N PRO A 137 14.67 -33.55 32.83
CA PRO A 137 16.01 -33.27 33.37
C PRO A 137 16.09 -33.24 34.91
N ALA A 138 15.24 -33.99 35.64
CA ALA A 138 15.08 -33.82 37.09
C ALA A 138 15.83 -34.82 37.98
N GLU A 139 16.73 -35.65 37.45
CA GLU A 139 17.40 -36.70 38.26
C GLU A 139 18.91 -36.82 37.98
N VAL A 140 19.65 -35.71 38.05
CA VAL A 140 21.12 -35.74 38.10
C VAL A 140 21.63 -34.73 39.13
N ASP A 141 21.36 -34.98 40.41
CA ASP A 141 22.05 -34.29 41.51
C ASP A 141 22.10 -35.18 42.77
N ASP A 142 22.75 -36.35 42.65
CA ASP A 142 23.18 -37.14 43.81
C ASP A 142 24.23 -38.17 43.41
N ALA A 143 25.46 -37.71 43.11
CA ALA A 143 26.70 -38.46 43.32
C ALA A 143 27.91 -37.69 42.76
N ARG A 144 28.54 -36.90 43.63
CA ARG A 144 30.00 -36.82 43.79
C ARG A 144 30.35 -35.81 44.88
N LEU A 145 30.58 -36.35 46.09
CA LEU A 145 31.71 -35.90 46.92
C LEU A 145 33.02 -36.26 46.20
#